data_AF-A0A3B4ALY2-F1
#
_entry.id   AF-A0A3B4ALY2-F1
#
_cell.length_a   1.000
_cell.length_b   1.000
_cell.length_c   1.000
_cell.angle_alpha   90.00
_cell.angle_beta   90.00
_cell.angle_gamma   90.00
#
_symmetry.space_group_name_H-M   'P 1'
#
loop_
_entity.id
_entity.type
_entity.pdbx_description
1 polymer ?
#
loop_
_entity_poly.entity_id
_entity_poly.type
_entity_poly.pdbx_seq_one_letter_code
_entity_poly.pdbx_strand_id
1 'polypeptide(L)'
;MPSVLPAPHINPCLAETDASRMCMEYHNYERDRCGAYFQNYKNCRKYWHNIMIQRRREGVKPEMPTAAERQEMLAALGKKPY
;
A
#
# COMPACT_ATOMS: atom_id res chain seq x y z
N MET A 1 -4.48 14.85 -23.03
CA MET A 1 -4.22 13.46 -22.59
C MET A 1 -5.07 13.22 -21.37
N PRO A 2 -6.12 12.40 -21.41
CA PRO A 2 -7.02 12.27 -20.28
C PRO A 2 -6.30 11.52 -19.16
N SER A 3 -6.15 12.20 -18.03
CA SER A 3 -5.66 11.65 -16.77
C SER A 3 -6.56 10.49 -16.36
N VAL A 4 -6.11 9.26 -16.63
CA VAL A 4 -6.60 8.09 -15.91
C VAL A 4 -6.13 8.28 -14.48
N LEU A 5 -6.95 8.91 -13.63
CA LEU A 5 -6.77 8.83 -12.18
C LEU A 5 -6.93 7.34 -11.84
N PRO A 6 -5.86 6.61 -11.47
CA PRO A 6 -6.07 5.30 -10.88
C PRO A 6 -6.84 5.56 -9.60
N ALA A 7 -8.04 5.01 -9.48
CA ALA A 7 -8.92 5.24 -8.35
C ALA A 7 -8.10 5.17 -7.04
N PRO A 8 -7.90 6.30 -6.31
CA PRO A 8 -7.09 6.32 -5.09
C PRO A 8 -7.68 5.44 -3.97
N HIS A 9 -8.85 4.86 -4.23
CA HIS A 9 -9.64 4.04 -3.32
C HIS A 9 -9.28 2.55 -3.33
N ILE A 10 -8.58 2.01 -4.33
CA ILE A 10 -8.51 0.54 -4.51
C ILE A 10 -7.23 -0.09 -3.94
N ASN A 11 -6.06 0.53 -4.11
CA ASN A 11 -4.80 -0.08 -3.68
C ASN A 11 -4.09 0.75 -2.60
N PRO A 12 -4.05 0.29 -1.34
CA PRO A 12 -3.37 1.01 -0.26
C PRO A 12 -1.85 1.02 -0.37
N CYS A 13 -1.29 0.19 -1.25
CA CYS A 13 0.16 0.07 -1.47
C CYS A 13 0.62 0.70 -2.79
N LEU A 14 -0.16 1.65 -3.34
CA LEU A 14 0.16 2.32 -4.58
C LEU A 14 1.49 3.09 -4.48
N ALA A 15 1.71 3.81 -3.37
CA ALA A 15 2.94 4.57 -3.15
C ALA A 15 4.19 3.68 -3.14
N GLU A 16 4.11 2.51 -2.50
CA GLU A 16 5.24 1.57 -2.43
C GLU A 16 5.48 0.88 -3.79
N THR A 17 4.40 0.61 -4.54
CA THR A 17 4.50 0.12 -5.92
C THR A 17 5.24 1.14 -6.78
N ASP A 18 4.84 2.40 -6.70
CA ASP A 18 5.44 3.47 -7.49
C ASP A 18 6.90 3.71 -7.09
N ALA A 19 7.23 3.70 -5.80
CA ALA A 19 8.61 3.80 -5.31
C ALA A 19 9.48 2.64 -5.81
N SER A 20 8.98 1.39 -5.78
CA SER A 20 9.70 0.24 -6.32
C SER A 20 9.93 0.36 -7.83
N ARG A 21 8.95 0.89 -8.57
CA ARG A 21 9.03 1.12 -10.02
C ARG A 21 10.05 2.22 -10.33
N MET A 22 10.03 3.34 -9.62
CA MET A 22 11.00 4.43 -9.79
C MET A 22 12.42 3.98 -9.47
N CYS A 23 12.60 3.18 -8.41
CA CYS A 23 13.91 2.60 -8.08
C CYS A 23 14.44 1.73 -9.22
N MET A 24 13.59 0.87 -9.79
CA MET A 24 13.95 0.03 -10.94
C MET A 24 14.33 0.87 -12.15
N GLU A 25 13.56 1.91 -12.45
CA GLU A 25 13.82 2.81 -13.58
C GLU A 25 15.17 3.55 -13.42
N TYR A 26 15.48 4.00 -12.20
CA TYR A 26 16.73 4.69 -11.89
C TYR A 26 17.97 3.77 -11.92
N HIS A 27 17.82 2.51 -11.52
CA HIS A 27 18.92 1.54 -11.42
C HIS A 27 18.99 0.58 -12.62
N ASN A 28 18.49 0.94 -13.79
CA ASN A 28 18.51 0.07 -14.99
C ASN A 28 17.94 -1.33 -14.73
N TYR A 29 16.88 -1.41 -13.94
CA TYR A 29 16.20 -2.66 -13.55
C TYR A 29 17.04 -3.61 -12.69
N GLU A 30 18.09 -3.13 -12.02
CA GLU A 30 18.84 -3.89 -11.01
C GLU A 30 18.02 -4.10 -9.72
N ARG A 31 17.32 -5.24 -9.66
CA ARG A 31 16.39 -5.60 -8.58
C ARG A 31 17.04 -5.63 -7.20
N ASP A 32 18.30 -6.03 -7.11
CA ASP A 32 19.01 -6.18 -5.85
C ASP A 32 19.18 -4.85 -5.11
N ARG A 33 19.34 -3.74 -5.85
CA ARG A 33 19.42 -2.39 -5.26
C ARG A 33 18.08 -1.92 -4.70
N CYS A 34 16.97 -2.45 -5.22
CA CYS A 34 15.62 -2.05 -4.87
C CYS A 34 14.94 -2.98 -3.86
N GLY A 35 15.68 -3.92 -3.25
CA GLY A 35 15.15 -4.92 -2.32
C GLY A 35 14.31 -4.33 -1.18
N ALA A 36 14.73 -3.19 -0.64
CA ALA A 36 14.00 -2.47 0.41
C ALA A 36 12.59 -2.04 -0.03
N TYR A 37 12.45 -1.45 -1.22
CA TYR A 37 11.15 -1.01 -1.74
C TYR A 37 10.20 -2.18 -1.99
N PHE A 38 10.72 -3.30 -2.49
CA PHE A 38 9.92 -4.52 -2.63
C PHE A 38 9.49 -5.09 -1.29
N GLN A 39 10.35 -5.01 -0.27
CA GLN A 39 10.02 -5.45 1.07
C GLN A 39 8.92 -4.56 1.68
N ASN A 40 8.99 -3.24 1.51
CA ASN A 40 7.96 -2.31 1.96
C ASN A 40 6.62 -2.58 1.29
N TYR A 41 6.61 -2.84 -0.03
CA TYR A 41 5.39 -3.24 -0.74
C TYR A 41 4.78 -4.54 -0.20
N LYS A 42 5.60 -5.55 0.11
CA LYS A 42 5.14 -6.80 0.75
C LYS A 42 4.58 -6.55 2.15
N ASN A 43 5.26 -5.73 2.95
CA ASN A 43 4.84 -5.37 4.31
C ASN A 43 3.50 -4.62 4.29
N CYS A 44 3.35 -3.67 3.37
CA CYS A 44 2.10 -2.95 3.15
C CYS A 44 0.94 -3.91 2.84
N ARG A 45 1.12 -4.82 1.87
CA ARG A 45 0.07 -5.80 1.53
C ARG A 45 -0.30 -6.68 2.71
N LYS A 46 0.69 -7.13 3.48
CA LYS A 46 0.47 -7.97 4.67
C LYS A 46 -0.31 -7.22 5.75
N TYR A 47 0.02 -5.95 6.00
CA TYR A 47 -0.69 -5.11 6.97
C TYR A 47 -2.17 -4.97 6.60
N TRP A 48 -2.46 -4.53 5.37
CA TRP A 48 -3.86 -4.35 4.94
C TRP A 48 -4.62 -5.68 4.84
N HIS A 49 -3.95 -6.76 4.47
CA HIS A 49 -4.55 -8.09 4.50
C HIS A 49 -4.97 -8.53 5.90
N ASN A 50 -4.12 -8.28 6.91
CA ASN A 50 -4.47 -8.57 8.30
C ASN A 50 -5.69 -7.75 8.75
N ILE A 51 -5.75 -6.47 8.38
CA ILE A 51 -6.89 -5.60 8.70
C ILE A 51 -8.17 -6.10 8.01
N MET A 52 -8.09 -6.52 6.74
CA MET A 52 -9.23 -7.14 6.05
C MET A 52 -9.71 -8.40 6.76
N ILE A 53 -8.80 -9.26 7.22
CA ILE A 53 -9.15 -10.47 7.97
C ILE A 53 -9.84 -10.11 9.29
N GLN A 54 -9.34 -9.11 10.02
CA GLN A 54 -9.96 -8.66 11.28
C GLN A 54 -11.37 -8.11 11.02
N ARG A 55 -11.52 -7.20 10.06
CA ARG A 55 -12.83 -6.63 9.69
C ARG A 55 -13.82 -7.70 9.22
N ARG A 56 -13.34 -8.71 8.48
CA ARG A 56 -14.15 -9.87 8.09
C ARG A 56 -14.62 -10.67 9.31
N ARG A 57 -13.75 -10.91 10.30
CA ARG A 57 -14.10 -11.61 11.55
C ARG A 57 -15.11 -10.84 12.38
N GLU A 58 -15.02 -9.51 12.38
CA GLU A 58 -15.93 -8.60 13.08
C GLU A 58 -17.25 -8.36 12.31
N GLY A 59 -17.37 -8.87 11.08
CA GLY A 59 -18.56 -8.68 10.23
C GLY A 59 -18.68 -7.26 9.64
N VAL A 60 -17.59 -6.47 9.67
CA VAL A 60 -17.57 -5.10 9.17
C VAL A 60 -17.45 -5.10 7.64
N LYS A 61 -18.45 -4.51 6.97
CA LYS A 61 -18.44 -4.27 5.52
C LYS A 61 -18.39 -2.77 5.22
N PRO A 62 -17.57 -2.31 4.26
CA PRO A 62 -16.65 -3.10 3.42
C PRO A 62 -15.45 -3.69 4.19
N GLU A 63 -15.03 -4.89 3.79
CA GLU A 63 -13.87 -5.57 4.40
C GLU A 63 -12.59 -4.77 4.21
N MET A 64 -12.49 -4.07 3.08
CA MET A 64 -11.37 -3.20 2.78
C MET A 64 -11.68 -1.77 3.27
N PRO A 65 -10.89 -1.20 4.20
CA PRO A 65 -11.07 0.17 4.65
C PRO A 65 -11.00 1.20 3.52
N THR A 66 -11.85 2.22 3.64
CA THR A 66 -11.93 3.36 2.73
C THR A 66 -10.69 4.26 2.81
N ALA A 67 -10.52 5.19 1.87
CA ALA A 67 -9.37 6.10 1.88
C ALA A 67 -9.25 6.91 3.19
N ALA A 68 -10.37 7.38 3.74
CA ALA A 68 -10.39 8.12 5.00
C ALA A 68 -9.97 7.25 6.18
N GLU A 69 -10.57 6.06 6.34
CA GLU A 69 -10.20 5.12 7.42
C GLU A 69 -8.73 4.71 7.34
N ARG A 70 -8.20 4.53 6.12
CA ARG A 70 -6.78 4.23 5.93
C ARG A 70 -5.90 5.37 6.41
N GLN A 71 -6.26 6.62 6.13
CA GLN A 71 -5.52 7.78 6.62
C GLN A 71 -5.58 7.89 8.14
N GLU A 72 -6.73 7.65 8.75
CA GLU A 72 -6.88 7.66 10.21
C GLU A 72 -6.04 6.56 10.87
N MET A 73 -6.06 5.34 10.33
CA MET A 73 -5.25 4.23 10.84
C MET A 73 -3.74 4.52 10.73
N LEU A 74 -3.31 5.11 9.61
CA LEU A 74 -1.90 5.50 9.42
C LEU A 74 -1.52 6.68 10.34
N ALA A 75 -2.42 7.63 10.56
CA ALA A 75 -2.22 8.75 11.48
C ALA A 75 -2.13 8.26 12.93
N ALA A 76 -2.96 7.30 13.34
CA ALA A 76 -2.94 6.70 14.66
C ALA A 76 -1.63 5.93 14.95
N LEU A 77 -1.03 5.32 13.92
CA LEU A 77 0.27 4.67 14.04
C LEU A 77 1.44 5.66 14.10
N GLY A 78 1.25 6.92 13.69
CA GLY A 78 2.28 7.97 13.65
C GLY A 78 3.41 7.74 12.63
N LYS A 79 3.53 6.52 12.08
CA LYS A 79 4.46 6.13 11.01
C LYS A 79 3.79 5.07 10.14
N LYS A 80 4.19 4.98 8.87
CA LYS A 80 3.81 3.83 8.04
C LYS A 80 4.41 2.56 8.67
N PRO A 81 3.63 1.49 8.87
CA PRO A 81 4.13 0.24 9.44
C PRO A 81 4.97 -0.59 8.43
N TYR A 82 5.39 0.05 7.34
CA TYR A 82 6.15 -0.50 6.23
C TYR A 82 7.04 0.60 5.63
#